data_AF-A0A4W5KU60-F1
#
_entry.id   AF-A0A4W5KU60-F1
#
_cell.length_a   1.000
_cell.length_b   1.000
_cell.length_c   1.000
_cell.angle_alpha   90.00
_cell.angle_beta   90.00
_cell.angle_gamma   90.00
#
_symmetry.space_group_name_H-M   'P 1'
#
loop_
_entity.id
_entity.type
_entity.pdbx_description
1 polymer ?
#
loop_
_entity_poly.entity_id
_entity_poly.type
_entity_poly.pdbx_seq_one_letter_code
_entity_poly.pdbx_strand_id
1 'polypeptide(L)'
;MAGIAQVIYVRHLLGNASAPNASQFGQSVEPLAQVGLQIAESLSRSVPADARLFLQTAKGQAHAPLGHRVHETAPASFSAALPELG
;
A
#
# COMPACT_ATOMS: atom_id res chain seq x y z
N MET A 1 5.98 2.26 10.47
CA MET A 1 5.47 1.97 11.84
C MET A 1 3.94 1.81 11.87
N ALA A 2 3.14 2.78 11.42
CA ALA A 2 1.67 2.69 11.41
C ALA A 2 1.13 1.42 10.72
N GLY A 3 1.66 1.08 9.54
CA GLY A 3 1.25 -0.14 8.82
C GLY A 3 1.55 -1.45 9.56
N ILE A 4 2.62 -1.50 10.37
CA ILE A 4 2.93 -2.68 11.18
C ILE A 4 1.90 -2.81 12.31
N ALA A 5 1.61 -1.71 13.01
CA ALA A 5 0.57 -1.68 14.05
C ALA A 5 -0.81 -2.04 13.48
N GLN A 6 -1.13 -1.55 12.28
CA GLN A 6 -2.36 -1.87 11.58
C GLN A 6 -2.48 -3.36 11.27
N VAL A 7 -1.44 -3.98 10.70
CA VAL A 7 -1.48 -5.42 10.37
C VAL A 7 -1.66 -6.28 11.62
N ILE A 8 -1.02 -5.91 12.74
CA ILE A 8 -1.20 -6.62 14.03
C ILE A 8 -2.65 -6.48 14.52
N TYR A 9 -3.19 -5.26 14.51
CA TYR A 9 -4.57 -5.00 14.94
C TYR A 9 -5.61 -5.68 14.04
N VAL A 10 -5.41 -5.68 12.72
CA VAL A 10 -6.30 -6.37 11.77
C VAL A 10 -6.29 -7.88 12.01
N ARG A 11 -5.13 -8.49 12.26
CA ARG A 11 -5.08 -9.92 12.63
C ARG A 11 -5.85 -10.21 13.91
N HIS A 12 -5.84 -9.28 14.88
CA HIS A 12 -6.65 -9.41 16.09
C HIS A 12 -8.15 -9.42 15.78
N LEU A 13 -8.63 -8.49 14.93
CA LEU A 13 -10.03 -8.46 14.50
C LEU A 13 -10.45 -9.73 13.74
N LEU A 14 -9.53 -10.34 13.01
CA LEU A 14 -9.74 -11.62 12.30
C LEU A 14 -9.60 -12.85 13.19
N GLY A 15 -9.31 -12.70 14.49
CA GLY A 15 -9.08 -13.82 15.41
C GLY A 15 -7.79 -14.61 15.14
N ASN A 16 -6.88 -14.08 14.31
CA ASN A 16 -5.61 -14.70 13.91
C ASN A 16 -4.39 -14.00 14.53
N ALA A 17 -4.58 -13.35 15.68
CA ALA A 17 -3.47 -12.78 16.45
C ALA A 17 -3.01 -13.77 17.51
N SER A 18 -1.73 -14.13 17.49
CA SER A 18 -1.11 -14.98 18.52
C SER A 18 -0.86 -14.23 19.84
N ALA A 19 -0.77 -12.90 19.80
CA ALA A 19 -0.45 -12.08 20.96
C ALA A 19 -1.73 -11.52 21.63
N PRO A 20 -1.88 -11.65 22.97
CA PRO A 20 -3.09 -11.20 23.68
C PRO A 20 -3.25 -9.68 23.70
N ASN A 21 -2.16 -8.94 23.52
CA ASN A 21 -2.14 -7.48 23.46
C ASN A 21 -2.33 -6.93 22.04
N ALA A 22 -2.59 -7.76 21.03
CA ALA A 22 -2.73 -7.30 19.65
C ALA A 22 -3.88 -6.28 19.45
N SER A 23 -4.90 -6.30 20.31
CA SER A 23 -5.97 -5.29 20.36
C SER A 23 -5.45 -3.87 20.65
N GLN A 24 -4.39 -3.75 21.46
CA GLN A 24 -3.86 -2.47 21.91
C GLN A 24 -3.19 -1.68 20.77
N PHE A 25 -2.70 -2.38 19.74
CA PHE A 25 -2.06 -1.75 18.58
C PHE A 25 -3.01 -0.87 17.77
N GLY A 26 -4.33 -1.09 17.85
CA GLY A 26 -5.33 -0.24 17.21
C GLY A 26 -5.24 1.23 17.67
N GLN A 27 -4.90 1.45 18.95
CA GLN A 27 -4.75 2.79 19.53
C GLN A 27 -3.49 3.52 19.03
N SER A 28 -2.53 2.80 18.45
CA SER A 28 -1.29 3.38 17.94
C SER A 28 -1.32 3.70 16.45
N VAL A 29 -2.29 3.16 15.68
CA VAL A 29 -2.30 3.28 14.22
C VAL A 29 -2.42 4.74 13.77
N GLU A 30 -3.44 5.44 14.26
CA GLU A 30 -3.73 6.82 13.87
C GLU A 30 -2.62 7.80 14.30
N PRO A 31 -2.17 7.81 15.57
CA PRO A 31 -1.07 8.69 15.99
C PRO A 31 0.22 8.47 15.17
N LEU A 32 0.57 7.21 14.89
CA LEU A 32 1.74 6.89 14.08
C LEU A 32 1.58 7.34 12.62
N ALA A 33 0.36 7.29 12.07
CA ALA A 33 0.09 7.77 10.72
C ALA A 33 0.20 9.30 10.65
N GLN A 34 -0.34 10.01 11.64
CA GLN A 34 -0.27 11.47 11.74
C GLN A 34 1.18 11.98 11.87
N VAL A 35 1.98 11.37 12.76
CA VAL A 35 3.41 11.71 12.89
C VAL A 35 4.16 11.43 11.59
N GLY A 36 3.88 10.29 10.93
CA GLY A 36 4.46 9.97 9.63
C GLY A 36 4.12 11.01 8.56
N LEU A 37 2.88 11.50 8.53
CA LEU A 37 2.43 12.54 7.63
C LEU A 37 3.15 13.87 7.90
N GLN A 38 3.23 14.31 9.16
CA GLN A 38 3.93 15.54 9.53
C GLN A 38 5.41 15.50 9.13
N ILE A 39 6.08 14.37 9.30
CA ILE A 39 7.46 14.18 8.87
C ILE A 39 7.56 14.27 7.34
N ALA A 40 6.68 13.57 6.61
CA ALA A 40 6.66 13.60 5.15
C ALA A 40 6.46 15.01 4.60
N GLU A 41 5.48 15.76 5.13
CA GLU A 41 5.23 17.14 4.75
C GLU A 41 6.41 18.06 5.08
N SER A 42 7.04 17.87 6.23
CA SER A 42 8.22 18.65 6.63
C SER A 42 9.39 18.43 5.67
N LEU A 43 9.65 17.17 5.28
CA LEU A 43 10.68 16.82 4.30
C LEU A 43 10.35 17.38 2.91
N SER A 44 9.09 17.33 2.48
CA SER A 44 8.64 17.90 1.21
C SER A 44 8.81 19.42 1.15
N ARG A 45 8.73 20.12 2.30
CA ARG A 45 8.93 21.58 2.37
C ARG A 45 10.41 21.97 2.51
N SER A 46 11.25 21.13 3.12
CA SER A 46 12.66 21.45 3.40
C SER A 46 13.60 21.14 2.23
N VAL A 47 13.21 20.26 1.33
CA VAL A 47 14.02 19.88 0.17
C VAL A 47 13.61 20.78 -1.00
N PRO A 48 14.49 21.66 -1.52
CA PRO A 48 14.27 22.25 -2.85
C PRO A 48 14.04 21.09 -3.81
N ALA A 49 13.12 21.22 -4.76
CA ALA A 49 12.90 20.23 -5.81
C ALA A 49 14.11 20.18 -6.76
N ASP A 50 15.28 19.82 -6.23
CA ASP A 50 16.46 19.47 -7.00
C ASP A 50 16.15 18.14 -7.65
N ALA A 51 15.77 18.18 -8.93
CA ALA A 51 15.61 17.03 -9.81
C ALA A 51 16.87 16.14 -9.91
N ARG A 52 17.94 16.51 -9.20
CA ARG A 52 19.20 15.79 -9.06
C ARG A 52 19.24 14.79 -7.91
N LEU A 53 18.27 14.79 -6.99
CA LEU A 53 18.26 13.86 -5.85
C LEU A 53 18.19 12.39 -6.30
N PHE A 54 17.56 12.15 -7.45
CA PHE A 54 17.54 10.87 -8.15
C PHE A 54 17.88 11.09 -9.62
N LEU A 55 19.12 11.45 -9.91
CA LEU A 55 19.59 11.48 -11.28
C LEU A 55 19.68 10.03 -11.79
N GLN A 56 18.61 9.57 -12.44
CA GLN A 56 18.62 8.28 -13.12
C GLN A 56 19.71 8.32 -14.20
N THR A 57 20.59 7.32 -14.18
CA THR A 57 21.56 7.15 -15.27
C THR A 57 20.82 6.91 -16.58
N ALA A 58 21.50 7.08 -17.72
CA ALA A 58 20.90 6.83 -19.03
C ALA A 58 20.22 5.45 -19.14
N LYS A 59 20.72 4.44 -18.40
CA LYS A 59 20.07 3.12 -18.30
C LYS A 59 18.73 3.13 -17.55
N GLY A 60 18.57 3.95 -16.51
CA GLY A 60 17.32 4.08 -15.77
C GLY A 60 16.25 4.86 -16.54
N GLN A 61 16.66 5.84 -17.35
CA GLN A 61 15.77 6.63 -18.23
C GLN A 61 15.23 5.81 -19.41
N ALA A 62 16.00 4.84 -19.92
CA ALA A 62 15.56 3.93 -20.98
C ALA A 62 14.40 3.02 -20.55
N HIS A 63 14.13 2.94 -19.24
CA HIS A 63 12.99 2.24 -18.65
C HIS A 63 11.82 3.19 -18.33
N ALA A 64 11.59 4.20 -19.17
CA ALA A 64 10.27 4.81 -19.24
C ALA A 64 9.25 3.69 -19.52
N PRO A 65 8.09 3.65 -18.85
CA PRO A 65 7.07 2.67 -19.19
C PRO A 65 6.65 2.98 -20.63
N LEU A 66 7.10 2.15 -21.57
CA LEU A 66 6.49 2.07 -22.88
C LEU A 66 5.01 1.84 -22.60
N GLY A 67 4.20 2.85 -22.88
CA GLY A 67 2.76 2.75 -22.90
C GLY A 67 2.38 1.72 -23.95
N HIS A 68 2.47 0.45 -23.60
CA HIS A 68 1.89 -0.61 -24.37
C HIS A 68 0.41 -0.53 -24.05
N ARG A 69 -0.36 0.03 -25.00
CA ARG A 69 -1.79 -0.21 -25.12
C ARG A 69 -2.02 -1.68 -24.80
N VAL A 70 -2.66 -1.94 -23.67
CA VAL A 70 -3.17 -3.26 -23.36
C VAL A 70 -4.23 -3.50 -24.43
N HIS A 71 -3.97 -4.48 -25.28
CA HIS A 71 -4.98 -5.02 -26.18
C HIS A 71 -6.17 -5.41 -25.29
N GLU A 72 -7.33 -4.84 -25.56
CA GLU A 72 -8.58 -5.17 -24.88
C GLU A 72 -8.88 -6.64 -25.16
N THR A 73 -8.46 -7.53 -24.26
CA THR A 73 -8.94 -8.91 -24.23
C THR A 73 -10.16 -8.93 -23.32
N ALA A 74 -11.29 -9.25 -23.94
CA ALA A 74 -12.62 -9.33 -23.34
C ALA A 74 -12.62 -9.94 -21.93
N PRO A 75 -13.47 -9.44 -21.01
CA PRO A 75 -13.56 -10.02 -19.67
C PRO A 75 -14.03 -11.47 -19.78
N ALA A 76 -13.20 -12.38 -19.28
CA ALA A 76 -13.61 -13.75 -19.04
C ALA A 76 -14.80 -13.74 -18.07
N SER A 77 -15.99 -14.07 -18.57
CA SER A 77 -17.17 -14.33 -17.76
C SER A 77 -16.86 -15.50 -16.82
N PHE A 78 -16.62 -15.20 -15.54
CA PHE A 78 -16.54 -16.19 -14.49
C PHE A 78 -17.99 -16.59 -14.14
N SER A 79 -18.54 -17.57 -14.86
CA SER A 79 -19.81 -18.19 -14.49
C SER A 79 -19.52 -19.28 -13.45
N ALA A 80 -19.61 -18.90 -12.17
CA ALA A 80 -19.60 -19.83 -11.07
C ALA A 80 -20.90 -20.66 -11.11
N ALA A 81 -20.77 -21.93 -11.49
CA ALA A 81 -21.84 -22.90 -11.34
C ALA A 81 -22.06 -23.17 -9.84
N LEU A 82 -23.23 -22.80 -9.33
CA LEU A 82 -23.75 -23.21 -8.05
C LEU A 82 -25.01 -24.07 -8.32
N PRO A 83 -25.11 -25.28 -7.75
CA PRO A 83 -26.25 -26.16 -8.00
C PRO A 83 -27.40 -25.76 -7.07
N GLU A 84 -28.55 -25.39 -7.61
CA GLU A 84 -29.78 -25.29 -6.85
C GLU A 84 -30.79 -26.32 -7.38
N LEU A 85 -31.21 -27.17 -6.45
CA LEU A 85 -32.14 -28.28 -6.60
C LEU A 85 -33.57 -27.77 -6.84
N GLY A 86 -34.25 -28.40 -7.80
CA GLY A 86 -35.70 -28.31 -8.04
C GLY A 86 -36.15 -29.49 -8.87
#